data_AF-H5SAU3-F1
#
_entry.id   AF-H5SAU3-F1
#
_cell.length_a   1.000
_cell.length_b   1.000
_cell.length_c   1.000
_cell.angle_alpha   90.00
_cell.angle_beta   90.00
_cell.angle_gamma   90.00
#
_symmetry.space_group_name_H-M   'P 1'
#
loop_
_entity.id
_entity.type
_entity.pdbx_description
1 polymer ?
#
loop_
_entity_poly.entity_id
_entity_poly.type
_entity_poly.pdbx_seq_one_letter_code
_entity_poly.pdbx_strand_id
1 'polypeptide(L)' 'MKKGGSKAPELKTLGDVVRWVIAELGAMCPSPERLAAYFANPDDVSLRDVRYHVEEARCSICRAERETMQRATSD' A
#
# COMPACT_ATOMS: atom_id res chain seq x y z
N MET A 1 16.40 12.13 -29.48
CA MET A 1 15.59 11.84 -28.27
C MET A 1 16.54 11.72 -27.09
N LYS A 2 16.44 12.59 -26.08
CA LYS A 2 17.32 12.57 -24.91
C LYS A 2 16.94 11.37 -24.05
N LYS A 3 17.86 10.42 -23.88
CA LYS A 3 17.75 9.34 -22.88
C LYS A 3 17.67 10.02 -21.51
N GLY A 4 16.47 10.13 -20.95
CA GLY A 4 16.30 10.49 -19.55
C GLY A 4 17.04 9.43 -18.75
N GLY A 5 18.14 9.83 -18.10
CA GLY A 5 18.87 8.91 -17.25
C GLY A 5 17.95 8.47 -16.13
N SER A 6 17.52 7.20 -16.16
CA SER A 6 16.83 6.58 -15.04
C SER A 6 17.83 6.53 -13.89
N LYS A 7 17.89 7.61 -13.11
CA LYS A 7 18.50 7.55 -11.79
C LYS A 7 17.76 6.45 -11.06
N ALA A 8 18.49 5.42 -10.66
CA ALA A 8 17.94 4.38 -9.80
C ALA A 8 17.30 5.07 -8.57
N PRO A 9 16.13 4.60 -8.12
CA PRO A 9 15.47 5.18 -6.96
C PRO A 9 16.41 5.11 -5.75
N GLU A 10 16.47 6.19 -4.97
CA GLU A 10 17.17 6.15 -3.68
C GLU A 10 16.30 5.41 -2.66
N LEU A 11 16.57 4.12 -2.45
CA LEU A 11 15.84 3.27 -1.52
C LEU A 11 16.58 3.23 -0.17
N LYS A 12 16.28 4.17 0.74
CA LYS A 12 16.98 4.29 2.04
C LYS A 12 16.26 3.53 3.16
N THR A 13 14.98 3.28 2.98
CA THR A 13 14.12 2.60 3.95
C THR A 13 13.32 1.50 3.26
N LEU A 14 12.82 0.54 4.05
CA LEU A 14 11.85 -0.44 3.55
C LEU A 14 10.62 0.25 2.93
N GLY A 15 10.20 1.39 3.48
CA GLY A 15 9.08 2.17 2.95
C GLY A 15 9.35 2.72 1.55
N ASP A 16 10.59 3.12 1.26
CA ASP A 16 10.98 3.56 -0.08
C ASP A 16 10.91 2.41 -1.08
N VAL A 17 11.36 1.21 -0.69
CA VAL A 17 11.27 0.00 -1.52
C VAL A 17 9.82 -0.30 -1.86
N VAL A 18 8.94 -0.34 -0.84
CA VAL A 18 7.52 -0.66 -1.03
C VAL A 18 6.85 0.37 -1.94
N ARG A 19 7.09 1.68 -1.72
CA ARG A 19 6.57 2.74 -2.59
C ARG A 19 7.03 2.59 -4.03
N TRP A 20 8.31 2.30 -4.24
CA TRP A 20 8.87 2.11 -5.58
C TRP A 20 8.28 0.88 -6.27
N VAL A 21 8.14 -0.25 -5.57
CA VAL A 21 7.51 -1.46 -6.10
C VAL A 21 6.04 -1.20 -6.49
N ILE A 22 5.30 -0.47 -5.66
CA ILE A 22 3.91 -0.11 -5.96
C ILE A 22 3.86 0.77 -7.23
N ALA A 23 4.71 1.78 -7.32
CA ALA A 23 4.69 2.76 -8.40
C ALA A 23 5.19 2.19 -9.74
N GLU A 24 6.27 1.40 -9.74
CA GLU A 24 6.96 0.99 -10.97
C GLU A 24 6.65 -0.46 -11.39
N LEU A 25 6.31 -1.36 -10.46
CA LEU A 25 6.11 -2.78 -10.75
C LEU A 25 4.63 -3.23 -10.73
N GLY A 26 3.68 -2.33 -10.43
CA GLY A 26 2.26 -2.67 -10.49
C GLY A 26 1.73 -3.48 -9.29
N ALA A 27 2.40 -3.35 -8.14
CA ALA A 27 1.95 -3.68 -6.77
C ALA A 27 2.08 -5.12 -6.22
N MET A 28 2.52 -5.18 -4.95
CA MET A 28 2.39 -6.31 -4.01
C MET A 28 1.35 -5.96 -2.95
N CYS A 29 0.12 -5.63 -3.36
CA CYS A 29 -0.94 -5.33 -2.39
C CYS A 29 -1.30 -6.60 -1.60
N PRO A 30 -1.70 -6.46 -0.31
CA PRO A 30 -2.31 -7.56 0.43
C PRO A 30 -3.55 -8.09 -0.30
N SER A 31 -3.91 -9.35 -0.03
CA SER A 31 -5.16 -9.89 -0.57
C SER A 31 -6.37 -9.10 -0.05
N PRO A 32 -7.48 -9.04 -0.82
CA PRO A 32 -8.68 -8.34 -0.40
C PRO A 32 -9.20 -8.77 0.98
N GLU A 33 -9.11 -10.06 1.31
CA GLU A 33 -9.57 -10.61 2.59
C GLU A 33 -8.71 -10.12 3.76
N ARG A 34 -7.38 -10.09 3.58
CA ARG A 34 -6.46 -9.55 4.60
C ARG A 34 -6.67 -8.05 4.77
N LEU A 35 -6.91 -7.33 3.68
CA LEU A 35 -7.16 -5.89 3.71
C LEU A 35 -8.48 -5.57 4.42
N ALA A 36 -9.54 -6.32 4.13
CA ALA A 36 -10.82 -6.21 4.83
C ALA A 36 -10.70 -6.55 6.32
N ALA A 37 -9.99 -7.63 6.67
CA ALA A 37 -9.72 -8.00 8.06
C ALA A 37 -8.99 -6.88 8.81
N TYR A 38 -8.02 -6.22 8.16
CA TYR A 38 -7.30 -5.10 8.74
C TYR A 38 -8.20 -3.89 8.96
N PHE A 39 -9.08 -3.56 8.02
CA PHE A 39 -10.01 -2.45 8.20
C PHE A 39 -11.06 -2.73 9.27
N ALA A 40 -11.46 -3.99 9.47
CA ALA A 40 -12.35 -4.39 10.54
C ALA A 40 -11.69 -4.36 11.93
N ASN A 41 -10.39 -4.70 12.02
CA ASN A 41 -9.64 -4.70 13.26
C ASN A 41 -8.19 -4.19 13.08
N PRO A 42 -7.95 -2.86 13.04
CA PRO A 42 -6.63 -2.29 12.75
C PRO A 42 -5.56 -2.59 13.80
N ASP A 43 -5.97 -2.97 15.02
CA ASP A 43 -5.07 -3.27 16.13
C ASP A 43 -4.63 -4.75 16.17
N ASP A 44 -5.11 -5.58 15.23
CA ASP A 44 -4.67 -6.98 15.12
C ASP A 44 -3.18 -7.07 14.81
N VAL A 45 -2.44 -7.70 15.73
CA VAL A 45 -1.00 -7.84 15.66
C VAL A 45 -0.55 -8.69 14.46
N SER A 46 -1.39 -9.62 14.00
CA SER A 46 -1.13 -10.47 12.83
C SER A 46 -1.24 -9.73 11.49
N LEU A 47 -1.77 -8.50 11.51
CA LEU A 47 -1.96 -7.63 10.35
C LEU A 47 -1.01 -6.43 10.36
N ARG A 48 0.07 -6.49 11.15
CA ARG A 48 1.09 -5.43 11.20
C ARG A 48 1.77 -5.15 9.87
N ASP A 49 1.96 -6.17 9.04
CA ASP A 49 2.45 -6.05 7.67
C ASP A 49 1.48 -5.24 6.80
N VAL A 50 0.18 -5.51 6.92
CA VAL A 50 -0.87 -4.76 6.23
C VAL A 50 -0.92 -3.32 6.73
N ARG A 51 -0.85 -3.10 8.05
CA ARG A 51 -0.75 -1.76 8.64
C ARG A 51 0.46 -1.00 8.11
N TYR A 52 1.64 -1.62 8.08
CA TYR A 52 2.84 -1.00 7.52
C TYR A 52 2.62 -0.61 6.06
N HIS A 53 2.06 -1.52 5.25
CA HIS A 53 1.78 -1.29 3.85
C HIS A 53 0.82 -0.10 3.62
N VAL A 54 -0.26 -0.01 4.43
CA VAL A 54 -1.29 1.01 4.28
C VAL A 54 -0.89 2.35 4.88
N GLU A 55 -0.34 2.37 6.10
CA GLU A 55 -0.12 3.59 6.88
C GLU A 55 1.29 4.16 6.71
N GLU A 56 2.31 3.30 6.73
CA GLU A 56 3.72 3.72 6.71
C GLU A 56 4.25 3.85 5.28
N ALA A 57 4.02 2.83 4.45
CA ALA A 57 4.35 2.87 3.03
C ALA A 57 3.36 3.71 2.22
N ARG A 58 2.16 3.99 2.77
CA ARG A 58 1.13 4.85 2.17
C ARG A 58 0.69 4.40 0.78
N CYS A 59 0.47 3.09 0.61
CA CYS A 59 -0.02 2.54 -0.66
C CYS A 59 -1.31 3.24 -1.11
N SER A 60 -1.26 3.90 -2.27
CA SER A 60 -2.41 4.65 -2.82
C SER A 60 -3.58 3.73 -3.16
N ILE A 61 -3.31 2.51 -3.64
CA ILE A 61 -4.32 1.53 -4.01
C ILE A 61 -5.10 1.09 -2.77
N CYS A 62 -4.43 0.57 -1.74
CA CYS A 62 -5.09 0.11 -0.52
C CYS A 62 -5.84 1.23 0.24
N ARG A 63 -5.36 2.48 0.14
CA ARG A 63 -6.06 3.63 0.74
C ARG A 63 -7.34 3.98 -0.03
N ALA A 64 -7.32 3.91 -1.36
CA ALA A 64 -8.52 4.08 -2.17
C ALA A 64 -9.55 2.96 -1.91
N GLU A 65 -9.09 1.72 -1.72
CA GLU A 65 -9.96 0.60 -1.32
C GLU A 65 -10.65 0.86 0.02
N ARG A 66 -9.94 1.40 1.04
CA ARG A 66 -10.54 1.79 2.33
C ARG A 66 -11.71 2.75 2.13
N GLU A 67 -11.50 3.81 1.35
CA GLU A 67 -12.53 4.83 1.11
C GLU A 67 -13.74 4.22 0.40
N THR A 68 -13.51 3.31 -0.54
CA THR A 68 -14.59 2.60 -1.25
C THR A 68 -15.39 1.68 -0.32
N MET A 69 -14.71 0.92 0.54
CA MET A 69 -15.38 0.06 1.52
C MET A 69 -16.19 0.87 2.54
N GLN A 70 -15.66 2.01 3.02
CA GLN A 70 -16.36 2.89 3.97
C GLN A 70 -17.63 3.51 3.36
N ARG A 71 -17.60 3.85 2.06
CA ARG A 71 -18.78 4.29 1.33
C ARG A 71 -19.83 3.18 1.25
N ALA A 72 -19.43 1.96 0.90
CA ALA A 72 -20.33 0.82 0.77
C ALA A 72 -21.01 0.38 2.08
N THR A 73 -20.40 0.65 3.25
CA THR A 73 -21.00 0.36 4.57
C THR A 73 -21.90 1.47 5.10
N SER A 74 -21.99 2.61 4.41
CA SER A 74 -22.79 3.78 4.82
C SER A 74 -24.12 3.90 4.08
N ASP A 75 -24.38 3.02 3.11
CA ASP A 75 -25.65 2.80 2.39
C ASP A 75 -26.41 1.61 3.00
#